data_AF-A0A8T5G2V6-F1
#
_entry.id   AF-A0A8T5G2V6-F1
#
_cell.length_a   1.000
_cell.length_b   1.000
_cell.length_c   1.000
_cell.angle_alpha   90.00
_cell.angle_beta   90.00
_cell.angle_gamma   90.00
#
_symmetry.space_group_name_H-M   'P 1'
#
loop_
_entity.id
_entity.type
_entity.pdbx_description
1 polymer ?
#
loop_
_entity_poly.entity_id
_entity_poly.type
_entity_poly.pdbx_seq_one_letter_code
_entity_poly.pdbx_strand_id
1 'polypeptide(L)'
;MLSEISKVLDKRRTELTELLENKSGEIEIEKQHQIFGAINEIDVMVQTLEYYRAKELREPTPEIKLIGPQESGSTFKKLFNNINKVFKNR
;
A
#
# COMPACT_ATOMS: atom_id res chain seq x y z
N MET A 1 2.79 8.90 3.19
CA MET A 1 1.91 8.48 2.08
C MET A 1 0.44 8.37 2.51
N LEU A 2 -0.04 7.31 3.18
CA LEU A 2 -1.46 7.19 3.56
C LEU A 2 -1.97 8.38 4.41
N SER A 3 -1.17 8.84 5.38
CA SER A 3 -1.52 10.00 6.21
C SER A 3 -1.56 11.33 5.45
N GLU A 4 -0.86 11.45 4.33
CA GLU A 4 -0.87 12.66 3.50
C GLU A 4 -2.09 12.68 2.60
N ILE A 5 -2.47 11.52 2.07
CA ILE A 5 -3.70 11.33 1.29
C ILE A 5 -4.92 11.67 2.16
N SER A 6 -5.00 11.13 3.39
CA SER A 6 -6.09 11.46 4.33
C SER A 6 -6.21 12.97 4.59
N LYS A 7 -5.09 13.67 4.81
CA LYS A 7 -5.10 15.13 5.03
C LYS A 7 -5.63 15.91 3.83
N VAL A 8 -5.28 15.50 2.62
CA VAL A 8 -5.78 16.15 1.39
C VAL A 8 -7.28 15.91 1.23
N LEU A 9 -7.73 14.68 1.49
CA LEU A 9 -9.14 14.30 1.44
C LEU A 9 -9.97 15.06 2.49
N ASP A 10 -9.51 15.13 3.74
CA ASP A 10 -10.17 15.88 4.80
C ASP A 10 -10.28 17.36 4.47
N LYS A 11 -9.18 17.97 3.97
CA LYS A 11 -9.21 19.36 3.51
C LYS A 11 -10.26 19.55 2.42
N ARG A 12 -10.31 18.64 1.45
CA ARG A 12 -11.27 18.72 0.35
C ARG A 12 -12.71 18.57 0.81
N ARG A 13 -12.96 17.70 1.79
CA ARG A 13 -14.27 17.58 2.44
C ARG A 13 -14.69 18.91 3.05
N THR A 14 -13.82 19.52 3.85
CA THR A 14 -14.08 20.81 4.49
C THR A 14 -14.41 21.89 3.46
N GLU A 15 -13.63 22.02 2.38
CA GLU A 15 -13.90 22.99 1.32
C GLU A 15 -15.29 22.80 0.67
N LEU A 16 -15.70 21.54 0.45
CA LEU A 16 -16.99 21.22 -0.15
C LEU A 16 -18.16 21.46 0.82
N THR A 17 -17.97 21.14 2.10
CA THR A 17 -18.94 21.46 3.16
C THR A 17 -19.13 22.97 3.27
N GLU A 18 -18.04 23.73 3.35
CA GLU A 18 -18.09 25.19 3.40
C GLU A 18 -18.76 25.79 2.14
N LEU A 19 -18.56 25.18 0.98
CA LEU A 19 -19.21 25.59 -0.26
C LEU A 19 -20.74 25.44 -0.18
N LEU A 20 -21.23 24.32 0.38
CA LEU A 20 -22.67 24.11 0.57
C LEU A 20 -23.25 25.01 1.66
N GLU A 21 -22.57 25.13 2.80
CA GLU A 21 -23.06 25.92 3.92
C GLU A 21 -23.16 27.41 3.58
N ASN A 22 -22.15 27.95 2.88
CA ASN A 22 -22.07 29.38 2.61
C ASN A 22 -22.69 29.80 1.28
N LYS A 23 -22.80 28.89 0.29
CA LYS A 23 -23.24 29.23 -1.08
C LYS A 23 -24.35 28.35 -1.63
N SER A 24 -25.00 27.51 -0.83
CA SER A 24 -26.11 26.65 -1.30
C SER A 24 -27.20 27.44 -2.03
N GLY A 25 -27.57 28.64 -1.55
CA GLY A 25 -28.58 29.48 -2.22
C GLY A 25 -28.20 29.96 -3.63
N GLU A 26 -26.91 29.91 -3.99
CA GLU A 26 -26.37 30.32 -5.29
C GLU A 26 -26.06 29.13 -6.21
N ILE A 27 -26.09 27.91 -5.68
CA ILE A 27 -25.73 26.69 -6.39
C ILE A 27 -27.00 25.98 -6.86
N GLU A 28 -27.04 25.55 -8.12
CA GLU A 28 -28.14 24.73 -8.64
C GLU A 28 -28.33 23.44 -7.82
N ILE A 29 -29.57 23.03 -7.57
CA ILE A 29 -29.89 21.85 -6.75
C ILE A 29 -29.15 20.60 -7.21
N GLU A 30 -29.04 20.39 -8.52
CA GLU A 30 -28.30 19.25 -9.07
C GLU A 30 -26.81 19.29 -8.67
N LYS A 31 -26.20 20.48 -8.71
CA LYS A 31 -24.82 20.69 -8.28
C LYS A 31 -24.66 20.51 -6.77
N GLN A 32 -25.65 20.90 -5.97
CA GLN A 32 -25.64 20.62 -4.54
C GLN A 32 -25.64 19.11 -4.24
N HIS A 33 -26.48 18.33 -4.94
CA HIS A 33 -26.48 16.88 -4.83
C HIS A 33 -25.16 16.25 -5.27
N GLN A 34 -24.54 16.74 -6.34
CA GLN A 34 -23.22 16.29 -6.78
C GLN A 34 -22.15 16.55 -5.72
N ILE A 35 -22.17 17.74 -5.09
CA ILE A 35 -21.25 18.08 -4.01
C ILE A 35 -21.47 17.18 -2.79
N PHE A 36 -22.73 16.92 -2.43
CA PHE A 36 -23.07 16.02 -1.33
C PHE A 36 -22.59 14.59 -1.60
N GLY A 37 -22.76 14.09 -2.83
CA GLY A 37 -22.23 12.80 -3.26
C GLY A 37 -20.70 12.74 -3.13
N ALA A 38 -20.00 13.77 -3.59
CA ALA A 38 -18.55 13.86 -3.47
C ALA A 38 -18.06 13.88 -2.01
N ILE A 39 -18.76 14.59 -1.11
CA ILE A 39 -18.46 14.59 0.33
C ILE A 39 -18.57 13.16 0.89
N ASN A 40 -19.65 12.44 0.57
CA ASN A 40 -19.86 11.08 1.04
C ASN A 40 -18.82 10.10 0.49
N GLU A 41 -18.44 10.21 -0.78
CA GLU A 41 -17.35 9.42 -1.37
C GLU A 41 -16.02 9.65 -0.66
N ILE A 42 -15.72 10.90 -0.30
CA ILE A 42 -14.52 11.23 0.47
C ILE A 42 -14.56 10.56 1.86
N ASP A 43 -15.68 10.61 2.57
CA ASP A 43 -15.80 9.98 3.88
C ASP A 43 -15.60 8.46 3.82
N VAL A 44 -16.20 7.79 2.84
CA VAL A 44 -16.02 6.35 2.61
C VAL A 44 -14.56 6.02 2.29
N MET A 45 -13.89 6.85 1.49
CA MET A 45 -12.47 6.66 1.18
C MET A 45 -11.59 6.81 2.42
N VAL A 46 -11.80 7.84 3.24
CA VAL A 46 -11.04 8.05 4.48
C VAL A 46 -11.19 6.86 5.42
N GLN A 47 -12.42 6.39 5.65
CA GLN A 47 -12.69 5.19 6.48
C GLN A 47 -12.00 3.94 5.92
N THR A 48 -11.96 3.80 4.60
CA THR A 48 -11.29 2.68 3.94
C THR A 48 -9.78 2.72 4.19
N LEU A 49 -9.15 3.90 4.06
CA LEU A 49 -7.72 4.07 4.33
C LEU A 49 -7.38 3.80 5.80
N GLU A 50 -8.23 4.25 6.72
CA GLU A 50 -8.08 3.97 8.15
C GLU A 50 -8.18 2.47 8.47
N TYR A 51 -9.12 1.77 7.85
CA TYR A 51 -9.24 0.32 7.98
C TYR A 51 -7.94 -0.39 7.56
N TYR A 52 -7.39 -0.07 6.38
CA TYR A 52 -6.16 -0.71 5.91
C TYR A 52 -4.96 -0.37 6.78
N ARG A 53 -4.86 0.88 7.24
CA ARG A 53 -3.81 1.29 8.20
C ARG A 53 -3.91 0.51 9.52
N ALA A 54 -5.12 0.34 10.04
CA ALA A 54 -5.35 -0.43 11.26
C ALA A 54 -5.06 -1.92 11.04
N LYS A 55 -5.33 -2.45 9.84
CA LYS A 55 -5.00 -3.82 9.46
C LYS A 55 -3.49 -4.06 9.40
N GLU A 56 -2.73 -3.16 8.78
CA GLU A 56 -1.26 -3.23 8.73
C GLU A 56 -0.63 -3.24 10.13
N LEU A 57 -1.21 -2.53 11.10
CA LEU A 57 -0.75 -2.52 12.49
C LEU A 57 -1.06 -3.83 13.25
N ARG A 58 -2.09 -4.56 12.83
CA ARG A 58 -2.58 -5.78 13.51
C ARG A 58 -1.96 -7.06 12.95
N GLU A 59 -1.75 -7.12 11.65
CA GLU A 59 -1.13 -8.25 10.98
C GLU A 59 0.37 -7.93 10.82
N PRO A 60 1.27 -8.48 11.67
CA PRO A 60 2.68 -8.34 11.42
C PRO A 60 2.95 -8.90 10.02
N THR A 61 3.56 -8.06 9.17
CA THR A 61 3.95 -8.47 7.82
C THR A 61 4.70 -9.79 7.96
N PRO A 62 4.27 -10.88 7.32
CA PRO A 62 4.98 -12.14 7.43
C PRO A 62 6.40 -11.87 6.97
N GLU A 63 7.34 -12.04 7.89
CA GLU A 63 8.76 -11.81 7.64
C GLU A 63 9.11 -12.72 6.45
N ILE A 64 9.24 -12.14 5.26
CA ILE A 64 9.62 -12.88 4.06
C ILE A 64 11.07 -13.26 4.30
N LYS A 65 11.29 -14.42 4.91
CA LYS A 65 12.60 -15.04 4.97
C LYS A 65 12.96 -15.33 3.53
N LEU A 66 13.80 -14.48 2.95
CA LEU A 66 14.49 -14.76 1.70
C LEU A 66 15.26 -16.05 1.96
N ILE A 67 14.72 -17.18 1.52
CA ILE A 67 15.45 -18.42 1.45
C ILE A 67 16.51 -18.15 0.40
N GLY A 68 17.70 -17.74 0.84
CA GLY A 68 18.88 -17.73 0.00
C GLY A 68 19.01 -19.10 -0.67
N PRO A 69 19.52 -19.18 -1.90
CA PRO A 69 19.63 -20.44 -2.61
C PRO A 69 20.25 -21.47 -1.67
N GLN A 70 19.53 -22.57 -1.40
CA GLN A 70 20.11 -23.68 -0.66
C GLN A 70 21.31 -24.15 -1.48
N GLU A 71 22.50 -23.74 -1.08
CA GLU A 71 23.71 -24.35 -1.58
C GLU A 71 23.64 -25.82 -1.16
N SER A 72 23.24 -26.65 -2.10
CA SER A 72 23.41 -28.10 -2.03
C SER A 72 24.91 -28.36 -2.03
N GLY A 73 25.53 -28.19 -0.87
CA GLY A 73 26.96 -28.38 -0.61
C GLY A 73 27.46 -29.80 -0.84
N SER A 74 26.63 -30.71 -1.37
CA SER A 74 27.02 -32.05 -1.79
C SER A 74 27.40 -32.11 -3.27
N THR A 75 26.86 -31.25 -4.14
CA THR A 75 27.10 -31.33 -5.59
C THR A 75 28.37 -30.59 -6.01
N PHE A 76 28.57 -29.37 -5.50
CA PHE A 76 29.79 -28.59 -5.78
C PHE A 76 31.04 -29.24 -5.20
N LYS A 77 30.96 -29.81 -3.99
CA LYS A 77 32.08 -30.53 -3.35
C LYS A 77 32.50 -31.78 -4.13
N LYS A 78 31.53 -32.48 -4.74
CA LYS A 78 31.80 -33.62 -5.64
C LYS A 78 32.45 -33.18 -6.96
N LEU A 79 32.02 -32.03 -7.52
CA LEU A 79 32.63 -31.46 -8.73
C LEU A 79 34.11 -31.08 -8.49
N PHE A 80 34.41 -30.34 -7.42
CA PHE A 80 35.79 -29.93 -7.12
C PHE A 80 36.71 -31.12 -6.77
N ASN A 81 36.20 -32.14 -6.08
CA ASN A 81 36.98 -33.35 -5.80
C ASN A 81 37.30 -34.16 -7.06
N ASN A 82 36.40 -34.20 -8.05
CA ASN A 82 36.68 -34.89 -9.31
C ASN A 82 37.71 -34.13 -10.17
N ILE A 83 37.64 -32.79 -10.20
CA ILE A 83 38.61 -31.98 -10.95
C ILE A 83 40.02 -32.17 -10.36
N ASN A 84 40.18 -32.10 -9.03
CA ASN A 84 41.48 -32.32 -8.38
C ASN A 84 42.06 -33.73 -8.56
N LYS A 85 41.20 -34.74 -8.80
CA LYS A 85 41.65 -36.11 -9.06
C LYS A 85 42.15 -36.31 -10.50
N VAL A 86 41.59 -35.57 -11.45
CA VAL A 86 42.02 -35.58 -12.87
C VAL A 86 43.35 -34.86 -13.07
N PHE A 87 43.61 -33.79 -12.31
CA PHE A 87 44.86 -33.01 -12.42
C PHE A 87 46.06 -33.59 -11.63
N LYS A 88 45.86 -34.60 -10.78
CA LYS A 88 46.95 -35.25 -10.02
C LYS A 88 47.62 -36.43 -10.72
N ASN A 89 47.12 -36.86 -11.88
CA ASN A 89 47.65 -38.00 -12.66
C ASN A 89 48.19 -37.57 -14.05
N ARG A 90 48.72 -36.35 -14.18
CA ARG A 90 49.56 -35.94 -15.30
C ARG A 90 50.92 -35.50 -14.81
#